data_AF-A0A1K0GAL2-F1
#
_entry.id   AF-A0A1K0GAL2-F1
#
_cell.length_a   1.000
_cell.length_b   1.000
_cell.length_c   1.000
_cell.angle_alpha   90.00
_cell.angle_beta   90.00
_cell.angle_gamma   90.00
#
_symmetry.space_group_name_H-M   'P 1'
#
loop_
_entity.id
_entity.type
_entity.pdbx_description
1 polymer ?
#
loop_
_entity_poly.entity_id
_entity_poly.type
_entity_poly.pdbx_seq_one_letter_code
_entity_poly.pdbx_strand_id
1 'polypeptide(L)' 'MGVDEEYYDVPDATVRGIRTAAYKLLEHDNGERELYDLITDPREKVNVYTEPAYASIRADLTRRLDVITTCSGVTCCGN' A
#
# COMPACT_ATOMS: atom_id res chain seq x y z
N MET A 1 -22.77 19.08 -28.19
CA MET A 1 -21.90 19.40 -27.05
C MET A 1 -22.41 18.54 -25.91
N GLY A 2 -21.76 17.47 -25.46
CA GLY A 2 -20.33 17.16 -25.49
C GLY A 2 -19.96 16.80 -24.04
N VAL A 3 -20.12 15.52 -23.73
CA VAL A 3 -19.82 14.81 -22.47
C VAL A 3 -20.36 15.41 -21.18
N ASP A 4 -21.49 14.87 -20.74
CA ASP A 4 -21.79 14.63 -19.33
C ASP A 4 -20.64 13.83 -18.70
N GLU A 5 -19.71 14.55 -18.09
CA GLU A 5 -18.62 14.01 -17.28
C GLU A 5 -19.22 13.43 -15.99
N GLU A 6 -19.73 12.20 -16.09
CA GLU A 6 -20.20 11.42 -14.95
C GLU A 6 -19.00 11.09 -14.06
N TYR A 7 -18.78 11.97 -13.09
CA TYR A 7 -17.79 11.85 -12.04
C TYR A 7 -18.17 10.65 -11.16
N TYR A 8 -17.58 9.49 -11.45
CA TYR A 8 -17.78 8.29 -10.65
C TYR A 8 -17.15 8.53 -9.27
N ASP A 9 -18.00 8.79 -8.27
CA ASP A 9 -17.64 8.68 -6.85
C ASP A 9 -17.38 7.19 -6.58
N VAL A 10 -16.20 6.72 -6.98
CA VAL A 10 -15.69 5.45 -6.49
C VAL A 10 -15.52 5.67 -4.99
N PRO A 11 -16.09 4.81 -4.12
CA PRO A 11 -15.81 4.95 -2.70
C PRO A 11 -14.29 5.00 -2.55
N ASP A 12 -13.78 6.03 -1.85
CA ASP A 12 -12.34 6.25 -1.66
C ASP A 12 -11.74 4.93 -1.18
N ALA A 13 -11.12 4.20 -2.10
CA ALA A 13 -10.60 2.87 -1.82
C ALA A 13 -9.59 3.07 -0.70
N THR A 14 -9.89 2.48 0.46
CA THR A 14 -9.11 2.74 1.65
C THR A 14 -7.80 1.98 1.48
N VAL A 15 -6.74 2.73 1.17
CA VAL A 15 -5.40 2.17 1.01
C VAL A 15 -4.64 2.25 2.32
N ARG A 16 -4.05 1.12 2.74
CA ARG A 16 -3.02 1.11 3.79
C ARG A 16 -1.66 0.85 3.17
N GLY A 17 -0.62 1.52 3.67
CA GLY A 17 0.69 1.41 3.05
C GLY A 17 1.85 1.76 3.97
N ILE A 18 3.01 1.18 3.67
CA ILE A 18 4.28 1.48 4.33
C ILE A 18 5.35 1.78 3.28
N ARG A 19 6.07 2.89 3.46
CA ARG A 19 7.19 3.29 2.61
C ARG A 19 8.47 3.35 3.42
N THR A 20 9.52 2.76 2.88
CA THR A 20 10.89 2.82 3.39
C THR A 20 11.78 3.52 2.36
N ALA A 21 13.08 3.63 2.64
CA ALA A 21 14.03 4.16 1.65
C ALA A 21 14.18 3.24 0.42
N ALA A 22 14.01 1.92 0.58
CA ALA A 22 14.27 0.94 -0.47
C ALA A 22 13.00 0.33 -1.07
N TYR A 23 11.89 0.33 -0.34
CA TYR A 23 10.66 -0.39 -0.74
C TYR A 23 9.39 0.34 -0.33
N LYS A 24 8.32 0.15 -1.10
CA LYS A 24 6.96 0.60 -0.77
C LYS A 24 5.97 -0.55 -0.93
N LEU A 25 5.16 -0.78 0.09
CA LEU A 25 4.05 -1.75 0.07
C LEU A 25 2.72 -1.00 0.20
N LEU A 26 1.74 -1.33 -0.65
CA LEU A 26 0.35 -0.86 -0.59
C LEU A 26 -0.59 -2.07 -0.55
N GLU A 27 -1.64 -1.98 0.28
CA GLU A 27 -2.76 -2.91 0.32
C GLU A 27 -4.07 -2.12 0.25
N HIS A 28 -4.90 -2.46 -0.72
CA HIS A 28 -6.20 -1.85 -0.97
C HIS A 28 -7.31 -2.72 -0.37
N ASP A 29 -8.43 -2.12 0.02
CA ASP A 29 -9.57 -2.86 0.59
C ASP A 29 -10.19 -3.84 -0.42
N ASN A 30 -10.09 -3.54 -1.71
CA ASN A 30 -10.52 -4.41 -2.81
C ASN A 30 -9.64 -5.66 -2.99
N GLY A 31 -8.58 -5.82 -2.19
CA GLY A 31 -7.66 -6.96 -2.21
C GLY A 31 -6.47 -6.78 -3.14
N GLU A 32 -6.38 -5.67 -3.89
CA GLU A 32 -5.19 -5.34 -4.68
C GLU A 32 -3.99 -5.05 -3.77
N ARG A 33 -2.82 -5.50 -4.21
CA ARG A 33 -1.58 -5.36 -3.45
C ARG A 33 -0.42 -5.03 -4.35
N GLU A 34 0.40 -4.10 -3.90
CA GLU A 34 1.50 -3.56 -4.69
C GLU A 34 2.77 -3.51 -3.85
N LEU A 35 3.88 -3.94 -4.45
CA LEU A 35 5.21 -3.81 -3.88
C LEU A 35 6.13 -3.20 -4.93
N TYR A 36 6.79 -2.10 -4.58
CA TYR A 36 7.77 -1.44 -5.43
C TYR A 36 9.15 -1.48 -4.77
N ASP A 37 10.16 -1.83 -5.57
CA ASP A 37 11.56 -1.65 -5.23
C ASP A 37 12.00 -0.25 -5.69
N LEU A 38 12.18 0.65 -4.74
CA LEU A 38 12.50 2.06 -5.00
C LEU A 38 13.96 2.28 -5.38
N ILE A 39 14.83 1.28 -5.18
CA ILE A 39 16.24 1.34 -5.57
C ILE A 39 16.38 1.12 -7.08
N THR A 40 15.69 0.10 -7.58
CA THR A 40 15.71 -0.29 -9.00
C THR A 40 14.65 0.43 -9.82
N ASP A 41 13.51 0.77 -9.22
CA ASP A 41 12.39 1.46 -9.85
C ASP A 41 11.90 2.64 -9.00
N PRO A 42 12.65 3.75 -8.96
CA PRO A 42 12.28 4.94 -8.20
C PRO A 42 11.03 5.65 -8.71
N ARG A 43 10.49 5.23 -9.87
CA ARG A 43 9.27 5.76 -10.47
C ARG A 43 8.07 4.84 -10.31
N GLU A 44 8.19 3.74 -9.56
CA GLU A 44 7.07 2.91 -9.12
C GLU A 44 6.22 2.41 -10.31
N LYS A 45 6.87 2.04 -11.41
CA LYS A 45 6.23 1.55 -12.63
C LYS A 45 5.98 0.05 -12.61
N VAL A 46 6.76 -0.70 -11.85
CA VAL A 46 6.72 -2.17 -11.86
C VAL A 46 6.30 -2.70 -10.50
N ASN A 47 5.09 -3.24 -10.43
CA ASN A 47 4.63 -3.96 -9.25
C ASN A 47 5.30 -5.34 -9.19
N VAL A 48 6.17 -5.55 -8.19
CA VAL A 48 6.90 -6.80 -7.94
C VAL A 48 6.26 -7.65 -6.83
N TYR A 49 5.00 -7.38 -6.45
CA TYR A 49 4.34 -8.06 -5.33
C TYR A 49 4.28 -9.58 -5.49
N THR A 50 4.10 -10.09 -6.72
CA THR A 50 4.01 -11.53 -7.00
C THR A 50 5.36 -12.21 -7.17
N GLU A 51 6.45 -11.44 -7.25
CA GLU A 51 7.77 -11.97 -7.56
C GLU A 51 8.35 -12.73 -6.34
N PRO A 52 8.76 -14.00 -6.49
CA PRO A 52 9.20 -14.83 -5.37
C PRO A 52 10.47 -14.29 -4.70
N ALA A 53 11.32 -13.59 -5.44
CA ALA A 53 12.52 -12.95 -4.92
C ALA A 53 12.22 -11.92 -3.82
N TYR A 54 11.03 -11.32 -3.83
CA TYR A 54 10.62 -10.29 -2.87
C TYR A 54 9.75 -10.85 -1.74
N ALA A 55 9.55 -12.17 -1.65
CA ALA A 55 8.65 -12.78 -0.66
C ALA A 55 9.02 -12.43 0.79
N SER A 56 10.31 -12.42 1.13
CA SER A 56 10.79 -12.06 2.46
C SER A 56 10.59 -10.57 2.77
N ILE A 57 10.83 -9.69 1.80
CA ILE A 57 10.62 -8.24 1.93
C ILE A 57 9.13 -7.93 2.11
N ARG A 58 8.27 -8.56 1.29
CA ARG A 58 6.82 -8.49 1.41
C ARG A 58 6.36 -8.87 2.82
N ALA A 59 6.80 -10.03 3.32
CA ALA A 59 6.42 -10.50 4.65
C ALA A 59 6.88 -9.55 5.78
N ASP A 60 8.07 -8.96 5.65
CA ASP A 60 8.57 -7.97 6.63
C ASP A 60 7.72 -6.69 6.64
N LEU A 61 7.48 -6.11 5.46
CA LEU A 61 6.71 -4.88 5.33
C LEU A 61 5.27 -5.07 5.77
N THR A 62 4.62 -6.20 5.43
CA THR A 62 3.27 -6.52 5.90
C THR A 62 3.22 -6.57 7.43
N ARG A 63 4.17 -7.25 8.09
CA ARG A 63 4.22 -7.30 9.56
C ARG A 63 4.35 -5.92 10.17
N ARG A 64 5.21 -5.07 9.61
CA ARG A 64 5.42 -3.69 10.09
C ARG A 64 4.18 -2.83 9.87
N LEU A 65 3.52 -2.98 8.72
CA LEU A 65 2.29 -2.29 8.40
C LEU A 65 1.17 -2.66 9.37
N ASP A 66 1.02 -3.93 9.72
CA ASP A 66 0.06 -4.38 10.72
C ASP A 66 0.31 -3.74 12.10
N VAL A 67 1.56 -3.64 12.54
CA VAL A 67 1.90 -2.99 13.83
C VAL A 67 1.48 -1.52 13.86
N ILE A 68 1.79 -0.77 12.81
CA ILE A 68 1.51 0.68 12.77
C ILE A 68 0.03 0.98 12.53
N THR A 69 -0.68 0.12 11.79
CA THR A 69 -2.11 0.29 11.53
C THR A 69 -2.98 -0.14 12.71
N THR A 70 -2.52 -1.13 13.50
CA THR A 70 -3.17 -1.53 14.75
C THR A 70 -3.09 -0.43 15.83
N CYS A 71 -2.10 0.48 15.73
CA CYS A 71 -1.92 1.57 16.69
C CYS A 71 -2.72 2.86 16.39
N SER A 72 -3.65 2.84 15.44
CA SER A 72 -4.36 4.05 14.97
C SER A 72 -5.69 4.35 15.69
N GLY A 73 -5.99 3.67 16.81
CA GLY A 73 -7.18 3.90 17.65
C GLY A 73 -6.86 4.45 19.04
N VAL A 74 -7.83 5.10 19.69
CA VAL A 74 -7.74 5.76 21.02
C VAL A 74 -7.02 4.91 22.09
N THR A 75 -7.06 3.58 21.97
CA THR A 75 -6.49 2.63 22.92
C THR A 75 -4.98 2.47 22.84
N CYS A 76 -4.31 2.97 21.80
CA CYS A 76 -2.85 2.88 21.67
C CYS A 76 -2.10 4.12 22.21
N CYS A 77 -2.83 5.14 22.66
CA CYS A 77 -2.29 6.32 23.33
C CYS A 77 -2.78 6.49 24.78
N GLY A 78 -3.40 5.47 25.39
CA GLY A 78 -3.89 5.53 26.77
C GLY A 78 -2.89 4.93 27.76
N ASN A 79 -2.16 5.78 28.48
CA ASN A 79 -1.76 5.49 29.86
C ASN A 79 -2.87 5.94 30.80
#